data_AF-A0A1Q8Z7C0-F1
#
_entry.id   AF-A0A1Q8Z7C0-F1
#
_cell.length_a   1.000
_cell.length_b   1.000
_cell.length_c   1.000
_cell.angle_alpha   90.00
_cell.angle_beta   90.00
_cell.angle_gamma   90.00
#
_symmetry.space_group_name_H-M   'P 1'
#
loop_
_entity.id
_entity.type
_entity.pdbx_description
1 polymer ?
#
loop_
_entity_poly.entity_id
_entity_poly.type
_entity_poly.pdbx_seq_one_letter_code
_entity_poly.pdbx_strand_id
1 'polypeptide(L)'
;MVSALSAFTPIAFACMPPMPQGQSVVGAMNRAQQAFYLEKNTFASSINELGMRPSGDSAFTYSIQKANKVVYNVGTARNPNQVSYIGAVFEVAATDLDKKAVKGETKTLAILCRGNSPGAIRSLPSYKDGSAVCGVGTQQVYRNR
;
A
#
# COMPACT_ATOMS: atom_id res chain seq x y z
N MET A 1 40.07 18.86 37.90
CA MET A 1 39.78 17.97 36.78
C MET A 1 38.37 17.43 36.97
N VAL A 2 37.40 17.90 36.19
CA VAL A 2 35.98 17.55 36.36
C VAL A 2 35.63 16.55 35.25
N SER A 3 35.49 15.28 35.60
CA SER A 3 35.01 14.24 34.68
C SER A 3 33.48 14.33 34.60
N ALA A 4 32.98 14.78 33.44
CA ALA A 4 31.56 14.75 33.12
C ALA A 4 31.19 13.35 32.61
N LEU A 5 30.37 12.63 33.38
CA LEU A 5 29.69 11.40 32.95
C LEU A 5 28.55 11.79 32.00
N SER A 6 28.67 11.41 30.73
CA SER A 6 27.62 11.55 29.72
C SER A 6 26.48 10.57 30.01
N ALA A 7 25.32 11.11 30.38
CA ALA A 7 24.10 10.35 30.56
C ALA A 7 23.56 9.86 29.19
N PHE A 8 23.58 8.54 28.98
CA PHE A 8 22.81 7.90 27.92
C PHE A 8 21.32 8.01 28.28
N THR A 9 20.61 8.90 27.60
CA THR A 9 19.14 8.94 27.65
C THR A 9 18.61 7.79 26.79
N PRO A 10 17.84 6.84 27.35
CA PRO A 10 17.17 5.84 26.54
C PRO A 10 16.18 6.55 25.63
N ILE A 11 16.32 6.37 24.31
CA ILE A 11 15.34 6.82 23.34
C ILE A 11 14.04 6.10 23.68
N ALA A 12 13.07 6.84 24.24
CA ALA A 12 11.74 6.33 24.44
C ALA A 12 11.23 5.84 23.08
N PHE A 13 10.96 4.53 22.97
CA PHE A 13 10.13 3.99 21.90
C PHE A 13 8.78 4.68 22.04
N ALA A 14 8.60 5.80 21.33
CA ALA A 14 7.32 6.47 21.24
C ALA A 14 6.31 5.42 20.78
N CYS A 15 5.27 5.21 21.57
CA CYS A 15 4.12 4.39 21.23
C CYS A 15 3.51 4.94 19.93
N MET A 16 4.01 4.46 18.80
CA MET A 16 3.40 4.74 17.51
C MET A 16 1.97 4.23 17.63
N PRO A 17 0.94 5.06 17.40
CA PRO A 17 -0.44 4.63 17.55
C PRO A 17 -0.66 3.39 16.70
N PRO A 18 -1.38 2.36 17.20
CA PRO A 18 -1.62 1.14 16.45
C PRO A 18 -2.24 1.49 15.10
N MET A 19 -1.56 1.11 14.02
CA MET A 19 -2.07 1.37 12.68
C MET A 19 -3.42 0.67 12.51
N PRO A 20 -4.44 1.32 11.91
CA PRO A 20 -5.70 0.67 11.63
C PRO A 20 -5.48 -0.64 10.87
N GLN A 21 -6.13 -1.72 11.28
CA GLN A 21 -5.91 -3.05 10.69
C GLN A 21 -6.06 -3.04 9.15
N GLY A 22 -7.09 -2.36 8.62
CA GLY A 22 -7.29 -2.23 7.18
C GLY A 22 -6.10 -1.60 6.44
N GLN A 23 -5.43 -0.61 7.04
CA GLN A 23 -4.22 -0.02 6.49
C GLN A 23 -3.06 -1.03 6.45
N SER A 24 -2.86 -1.76 7.55
CA SER A 24 -1.79 -2.76 7.69
C SER A 24 -1.95 -3.89 6.67
N VAL A 25 -3.16 -4.47 6.58
CA VAL A 25 -3.44 -5.60 5.69
C VAL A 25 -3.36 -5.19 4.23
N VAL A 26 -3.98 -4.07 3.81
CA VAL A 26 -3.87 -3.60 2.41
C VAL A 26 -2.42 -3.23 2.07
N GLY A 27 -1.67 -2.67 3.02
CA GLY A 27 -0.23 -2.44 2.85
C GLY A 27 0.57 -3.72 2.65
N ALA A 28 0.23 -4.80 3.38
CA ALA A 28 0.81 -6.12 3.18
C ALA A 28 0.42 -6.71 1.82
N MET A 29 -0.84 -6.58 1.39
CA MET A 29 -1.29 -7.00 0.05
C MET A 29 -0.50 -6.30 -1.06
N ASN A 30 -0.24 -5.00 -0.94
CA ASN A 30 0.58 -4.26 -1.90
C ASN A 30 2.01 -4.83 -1.99
N ARG A 31 2.66 -5.08 -0.86
CA ARG A 31 4.02 -5.68 -0.85
C ARG A 31 4.02 -7.10 -1.43
N ALA A 32 3.01 -7.90 -1.11
CA ALA A 32 2.85 -9.24 -1.64
C ALA A 32 2.66 -9.22 -3.17
N GLN A 33 1.86 -8.28 -3.70
CA GLN A 33 1.71 -8.10 -5.14
C GLN A 33 3.01 -7.69 -5.84
N GLN A 34 3.81 -6.81 -5.23
CA GLN A 34 5.12 -6.45 -5.76
C GLN A 34 6.07 -7.66 -5.80
N ALA A 35 6.13 -8.46 -4.73
CA ALA A 35 6.93 -9.69 -4.69
C ALA A 35 6.45 -10.72 -5.71
N PHE A 36 5.13 -10.94 -5.80
CA PHE A 36 4.54 -11.88 -6.76
C PHE A 36 4.83 -11.46 -8.21
N TYR A 37 4.79 -10.16 -8.51
CA TYR A 37 5.17 -9.65 -9.83
C TYR A 37 6.64 -9.90 -10.14
N LEU A 38 7.56 -9.72 -9.17
CA LEU A 38 8.98 -10.03 -9.36
C LEU A 38 9.23 -11.51 -9.65
N GLU A 39 8.43 -12.41 -9.06
CA GLU A 39 8.56 -13.85 -9.24
C GLU A 39 7.88 -14.38 -10.51
N LYS A 40 6.74 -13.80 -10.90
CA LYS A 40 5.85 -14.34 -11.93
C LYS A 40 5.67 -13.43 -13.15
N ASN A 41 6.21 -12.21 -13.13
CA ASN A 41 5.99 -11.17 -14.13
C ASN A 41 4.49 -10.91 -14.42
N THR A 42 3.64 -11.10 -13.41
CA THR A 42 2.20 -10.81 -13.48
C THR A 42 1.65 -10.54 -12.10
N PHE A 43 0.51 -9.85 -11.99
CA PHE A 43 -0.17 -9.66 -10.71
C PHE A 43 -1.08 -10.84 -10.37
N ALA A 44 -1.15 -11.16 -9.07
CA ALA A 44 -2.08 -12.14 -8.55
C ALA A 44 -3.52 -11.63 -8.66
N SER A 45 -4.44 -12.53 -8.99
CA SER A 45 -5.86 -12.21 -9.16
C SER A 45 -6.69 -12.46 -7.90
N SER A 46 -6.15 -13.22 -6.95
CA SER A 46 -6.82 -13.63 -5.72
C SER A 46 -5.91 -13.56 -4.51
N ILE A 47 -6.52 -13.41 -3.33
CA ILE A 47 -5.80 -13.36 -2.05
C ILE A 47 -5.08 -14.69 -1.77
N ASN A 48 -5.69 -15.80 -2.22
CA ASN A 48 -5.11 -17.14 -2.06
C ASN A 48 -3.82 -17.31 -2.89
N GLU A 49 -3.76 -16.74 -4.11
CA GLU A 49 -2.55 -16.74 -4.94
C GLU A 49 -1.39 -15.98 -4.29
N LEU A 50 -1.69 -14.93 -3.52
CA LEU A 50 -0.68 -14.20 -2.75
C LEU A 50 -0.13 -15.00 -1.56
N GLY A 51 -0.63 -16.21 -1.31
CA GLY A 51 -0.22 -17.05 -0.18
C GLY A 51 -0.55 -16.43 1.18
N MET A 52 -1.44 -15.43 1.19
CA MET A 52 -1.80 -14.71 2.39
C MET A 52 -3.22 -15.04 2.79
N ARG A 53 -3.46 -15.01 4.10
CA ARG A 53 -4.79 -15.13 4.66
C ARG A 53 -4.97 -13.94 5.61
N PRO A 54 -5.70 -12.88 5.20
CA PRO A 54 -6.09 -11.81 6.10
C PRO A 54 -6.67 -12.46 7.35
N SER A 55 -6.21 -12.03 8.53
CA SER A 55 -6.77 -12.50 9.79
C SER A 55 -8.29 -12.41 9.72
N GLY A 56 -9.00 -13.42 10.26
CA GLY A 56 -10.46 -13.52 10.19
C GLY A 56 -11.22 -12.42 10.95
N ASP A 57 -10.55 -11.31 11.26
CA ASP A 57 -11.11 -10.18 11.96
C ASP A 57 -12.24 -9.54 11.14
N SER A 58 -13.37 -9.41 11.83
CA SER A 58 -14.69 -9.13 11.28
C SER A 58 -14.91 -7.69 10.83
N ALA A 59 -13.89 -6.82 10.92
CA ALA A 59 -14.03 -5.40 10.68
C ALA A 59 -13.89 -4.99 9.20
N PHE A 60 -13.15 -5.76 8.39
CA PHE A 60 -12.88 -5.45 6.99
C PHE A 60 -13.12 -6.64 6.07
N THR A 61 -13.58 -6.36 4.85
CA THR A 61 -13.61 -7.31 3.75
C THR A 61 -12.54 -6.92 2.74
N TYR A 62 -11.71 -7.90 2.35
CA TYR A 62 -10.62 -7.68 1.42
C TYR A 62 -10.94 -8.26 0.05
N SER A 63 -10.59 -7.54 -1.01
CA SER A 63 -10.74 -8.00 -2.39
C SER A 63 -9.59 -7.53 -3.27
N ILE A 64 -9.32 -8.28 -4.32
CA ILE A 64 -8.33 -7.94 -5.34
C ILE A 64 -9.08 -7.71 -6.66
N GLN A 65 -8.76 -6.60 -7.34
CA GLN A 65 -9.26 -6.31 -8.68
C GLN A 65 -8.05 -6.15 -9.60
N LYS A 66 -7.84 -7.12 -10.49
CA LYS A 66 -6.74 -7.09 -11.45
C LYS A 66 -7.19 -6.40 -12.74
N ALA A 67 -6.36 -5.48 -13.24
CA ALA A 67 -6.42 -4.94 -14.59
C ALA A 67 -5.07 -5.15 -15.28
N ASN A 68 -4.94 -4.76 -16.56
CA ASN A 68 -3.76 -5.12 -17.38
C ASN A 68 -2.41 -4.73 -16.75
N LYS A 69 -2.21 -3.44 -16.41
CA LYS A 69 -0.96 -2.91 -15.87
C LYS A 69 -1.08 -2.45 -14.42
N VAL A 70 -2.12 -2.88 -13.73
CA VAL A 70 -2.38 -2.46 -12.35
C VAL A 70 -3.22 -3.50 -11.63
N VAL A 71 -2.95 -3.68 -10.34
CA VAL A 71 -3.80 -4.42 -9.44
C VAL A 71 -4.23 -3.54 -8.27
N TYR A 72 -5.51 -3.62 -7.95
CA TYR A 72 -6.12 -2.88 -6.84
C TYR A 72 -6.40 -3.84 -5.69
N ASN A 73 -5.91 -3.48 -4.51
CA ASN A 73 -6.15 -4.19 -3.26
C ASN A 73 -7.11 -3.33 -2.43
N VAL A 74 -8.34 -3.81 -2.20
CA VAL A 74 -9.37 -3.04 -1.51
C VAL A 74 -9.66 -3.67 -0.16
N GLY A 75 -9.57 -2.86 0.90
CA GLY A 75 -10.02 -3.20 2.25
C GLY A 75 -11.25 -2.37 2.60
N THR A 76 -12.43 -2.94 2.39
CA THR A 76 -13.70 -2.27 2.66
C THR A 76 -14.09 -2.46 4.13
N ALA A 77 -14.28 -1.37 4.85
CA ALA A 77 -14.77 -1.41 6.22
C ALA A 77 -16.20 -1.97 6.25
N ARG A 78 -16.47 -2.91 7.16
CA ARG A 78 -17.81 -3.47 7.41
C ARG A 78 -18.62 -2.57 8.33
N ASN A 79 -17.95 -1.83 9.22
CA ASN A 79 -18.60 -0.85 10.08
C ASN A 79 -18.75 0.48 9.30
N PRO A 80 -19.97 1.05 9.20
CA PRO A 80 -20.19 2.33 8.54
C PRO A 80 -19.52 3.52 9.23
N ASN A 81 -19.00 3.36 10.45
CA ASN A 81 -18.25 4.39 11.18
C ASN A 81 -16.73 4.31 10.94
N GLN A 82 -16.28 3.33 10.14
CA GLN A 82 -14.87 3.15 9.80
C GLN A 82 -14.60 3.51 8.33
N VAL A 83 -13.39 4.02 8.09
CA VAL A 83 -12.90 4.34 6.76
C VAL A 83 -12.35 3.10 6.08
N SER A 84 -12.65 2.96 4.78
CA SER A 84 -12.04 1.93 3.95
C SER A 84 -10.64 2.34 3.47
N TYR A 85 -9.91 1.38 2.93
CA TYR A 85 -8.57 1.56 2.37
C TYR A 85 -8.50 0.97 0.97
N ILE A 86 -7.78 1.64 0.08
CA ILE A 86 -7.51 1.14 -1.26
C ILE A 86 -6.02 1.28 -1.59
N GLY A 87 -5.40 0.16 -1.91
CA GLY A 87 -4.05 0.07 -2.43
C GLY A 87 -4.08 -0.18 -3.93
N ALA A 88 -3.07 0.32 -4.63
CA ALA A 88 -2.82 -0.05 -6.01
C ALA A 88 -1.34 -0.33 -6.23
N VAL A 89 -1.04 -1.30 -7.07
CA VAL A 89 0.31 -1.59 -7.56
C VAL A 89 0.29 -1.50 -9.08
N PHE A 90 1.06 -0.57 -9.62
CA PHE A 90 1.16 -0.29 -11.05
C PHE A 90 2.43 -0.90 -11.62
N GLU A 91 2.33 -1.49 -12.79
CA GLU A 91 3.46 -1.78 -13.66
C GLU A 91 3.80 -0.52 -14.46
N VAL A 92 5.03 -0.05 -14.31
CA VAL A 92 5.51 1.21 -14.92
C VAL A 92 6.87 0.98 -15.59
N ALA A 93 7.18 1.75 -16.63
CA ALA A 93 8.51 1.68 -17.20
C ALA A 93 9.52 2.26 -16.20
N ALA A 94 10.68 1.61 -16.05
CA ALA A 94 11.72 2.08 -15.15
C ALA A 94 12.18 3.50 -15.52
N THR A 95 12.11 3.86 -16.81
CA THR A 95 12.41 5.19 -17.33
C THR A 95 11.45 6.28 -16.85
N ASP A 96 10.20 5.93 -16.53
CA ASP A 96 9.22 6.86 -15.95
C ASP A 96 9.57 7.20 -14.51
N LEU A 97 10.36 6.33 -13.86
CA LEU A 97 10.82 6.53 -12.50
C LEU A 97 12.20 7.21 -12.47
N ASP A 98 13.13 6.71 -13.26
CA ASP A 98 14.48 7.21 -13.38
C ASP A 98 14.86 7.30 -14.85
N LYS A 99 15.13 8.51 -15.34
CA LYS A 99 15.52 8.76 -16.73
C LYS A 99 16.83 8.04 -17.13
N LYS A 100 17.62 7.59 -16.15
CA LYS A 100 18.87 6.84 -16.35
C LYS A 100 18.66 5.32 -16.37
N ALA A 101 17.44 4.83 -16.13
CA ALA A 101 17.15 3.40 -16.14
C ALA A 101 17.29 2.79 -17.54
N VAL A 102 17.51 1.47 -17.58
CA VAL A 102 17.63 0.73 -18.84
C VAL A 102 16.28 0.77 -19.58
N LYS A 103 16.32 1.14 -20.86
CA LYS A 103 15.13 1.20 -21.70
C LYS A 103 14.53 -0.21 -21.85
N GLY A 104 13.26 -0.36 -21.53
CA GLY A 104 12.54 -1.64 -21.59
C GLY A 104 12.46 -2.39 -20.26
N GLU A 105 13.15 -1.94 -19.21
CA GLU A 105 12.95 -2.46 -17.85
C GLU A 105 11.61 -1.97 -17.28
N THR A 106 10.84 -2.87 -16.68
CA THR A 106 9.60 -2.54 -15.96
C THR A 106 9.82 -2.62 -14.45
N LYS A 107 9.20 -1.72 -13.70
CA LYS A 107 9.18 -1.72 -12.24
C LYS A 107 7.75 -1.67 -11.73
N THR A 108 7.56 -2.00 -10.47
CA THR A 108 6.27 -1.88 -9.80
C THR A 108 6.25 -0.68 -8.87
N LEU A 109 5.22 0.16 -8.95
CA LEU A 109 5.01 1.28 -8.04
C LEU A 109 3.73 1.07 -7.22
N ALA A 110 3.82 1.18 -5.90
CA ALA A 110 2.70 0.96 -5.01
C ALA A 110 2.21 2.26 -4.35
N ILE A 111 0.90 2.36 -4.15
CA ILE A 111 0.26 3.45 -3.39
C ILE A 111 -0.77 2.86 -2.44
N LEU A 112 -0.95 3.51 -1.28
CA LEU A 112 -2.06 3.25 -0.37
C LEU A 112 -2.82 4.55 -0.11
N CYS A 113 -4.13 4.48 -0.29
CA CYS A 113 -5.06 5.58 -0.08
C CYS A 113 -6.09 5.18 0.98
N ARG A 114 -6.48 6.15 1.81
CA ARG A 114 -7.50 6.04 2.85
C ARG A 114 -8.73 6.84 2.43
N GLY A 115 -9.93 6.35 2.69
CA GLY A 115 -11.16 7.12 2.48
C GLY A 115 -11.23 8.34 3.41
N ASN A 116 -11.63 9.49 2.88
CA ASN A 116 -11.82 10.71 3.69
C ASN A 116 -13.10 10.65 4.54
N SER A 117 -14.03 9.78 4.17
CA SER A 117 -15.28 9.54 4.88
C SER A 117 -15.47 8.04 5.14
N PRO A 118 -16.21 7.68 6.20
CA PRO A 118 -16.55 6.30 6.46
C PRO A 118 -17.35 5.65 5.33
N GLY A 119 -17.29 4.32 5.25
CA GLY A 119 -17.96 3.54 4.20
C GLY A 119 -17.04 3.15 3.05
N ALA A 120 -17.65 2.71 1.94
CA ALA A 120 -16.95 2.12 0.81
C ALA A 120 -16.29 3.17 -0.10
N ILE A 121 -15.04 2.93 -0.49
CA ILE A 121 -14.34 3.76 -1.49
C ILE A 121 -14.79 3.33 -2.89
N ARG A 122 -15.15 4.31 -3.73
CA ARG A 122 -15.49 4.10 -5.14
C ARG A 122 -14.40 4.55 -6.10
N SER A 123 -13.57 5.50 -5.69
CA SER A 123 -12.54 6.09 -6.54
C SER A 123 -11.26 5.25 -6.48
N LEU A 124 -10.84 4.72 -7.64
CA LEU A 124 -9.60 3.96 -7.77
C LEU A 124 -8.38 4.90 -7.90
N PRO A 125 -7.21 4.54 -7.35
CA PRO A 125 -5.97 5.24 -7.65
C PRO A 125 -5.62 5.17 -9.15
N SER A 126 -4.91 6.18 -9.63
CA SER A 126 -4.46 6.26 -11.03
C SER A 126 -2.97 6.59 -11.11
N TYR A 127 -2.33 6.21 -12.21
CA TYR A 127 -0.95 6.58 -12.51
C TYR A 127 -0.93 7.66 -13.60
N LYS A 128 -0.41 8.84 -13.26
CA LYS A 128 -0.31 10.00 -14.15
C LYS A 128 1.03 10.70 -13.93
N ASP A 129 1.66 11.15 -15.01
CA ASP A 129 2.88 11.98 -14.98
C ASP A 129 4.02 11.39 -14.14
N GLY A 130 4.26 10.08 -14.25
CA GLY A 130 5.32 9.41 -13.51
C GLY A 130 4.98 9.12 -12.03
N SER A 131 3.74 9.35 -11.61
CA SER A 131 3.32 9.22 -10.21
C SER A 131 1.96 8.54 -10.03
N ALA A 132 1.85 7.72 -8.99
CA ALA A 132 0.54 7.25 -8.50
C ALA A 132 -0.15 8.34 -7.69
N VAL A 133 -1.43 8.54 -7.94
CA VAL A 133 -2.29 9.53 -7.31
C VAL A 133 -3.58 8.86 -6.82
N CYS A 134 -3.97 9.19 -5.59
CA CYS A 134 -5.22 8.73 -4.99
C CYS A 134 -6.45 9.31 -5.69
N GLY A 135 -7.53 8.54 -5.75
CA GLY A 135 -8.80 8.98 -6.34
C GLY A 135 -9.51 10.05 -5.50
N VAL A 136 -10.48 10.74 -6.09
CA VAL A 136 -11.28 11.78 -5.40
C VAL A 136 -11.96 11.20 -4.16
N GLY A 137 -11.93 11.93 -3.04
CA GLY A 137 -12.49 11.47 -1.77
C GLY A 137 -11.58 10.52 -0.98
N THR A 138 -10.33 10.35 -1.40
CA THR A 138 -9.32 9.57 -0.68
C THR A 138 -8.05 10.39 -0.46
N GLN A 139 -7.31 10.06 0.61
CA GLN A 139 -6.06 10.70 0.99
C GLN A 139 -4.92 9.68 0.91
N GLN A 140 -3.76 10.11 0.43
CA GLN A 140 -2.57 9.26 0.42
C GLN A 140 -2.09 8.97 1.84
N VAL A 141 -1.93 7.68 2.13
CA VAL A 141 -1.25 7.18 3.33
C VAL A 141 0.24 7.05 3.04
N TYR A 142 0.59 6.34 1.96
CA TYR A 142 1.97 6.23 1.50
C TYR A 142 2.03 5.98 -0.01
N ARG A 143 3.22 6.19 -0.57
CA ARG A 143 3.60 5.86 -1.95
C ARG A 143 5.00 5.24 -1.90
N ASN A 144 5.17 4.02 -2.43
CA ASN A 144 6.45 3.34 -2.48
C ASN A 144 6.87 3.11 -3.94
N ARG A 145 8.11 3.45 -4.26
CA ARG A 145 8.70 3.37 -5.60
C ARG A 145 9.70 2.24 -5.67
#